data_AF-A0A7C8Z2R9-F1
#
_entry.id   AF-A0A7C8Z2R9-F1
#
_cell.length_a   1.000
_cell.length_b   1.000
_cell.length_c   1.000
_cell.angle_alpha   90.00
_cell.angle_beta   90.00
_cell.angle_gamma   90.00
#
_symmetry.space_group_name_H-M   'P 1'
#
loop_
_entity.id
_entity.type
_entity.pdbx_description
1 polymer ?
#
loop_
_entity_poly.entity_id
_entity_poly.type
_entity_poly.pdbx_seq_one_letter_code
_entity_poly.pdbx_strand_id
1 'polypeptide(L)'
;MLGSDDDDVLLLNEPNENVYVSIRNTKDFCFATVYVFSTTASKVFLIDSANPLSGMTLVWEGDPFVHCIVEHHQGYLYLFTDAARGGQPTDNHYILRSSLDVAFDKRIWEGSGRALSESDDGE
;
A
#
# COMPACT_ATOMS: atom_id res chain seq x y z
N MET A 1 -27.46 -3.94 -15.70
CA MET A 1 -28.19 -4.36 -14.49
C MET A 1 -27.20 -5.17 -13.67
N LEU A 2 -26.92 -4.77 -12.43
CA LEU A 2 -26.20 -5.65 -11.49
C LEU A 2 -27.17 -6.78 -11.10
N GLY A 3 -26.69 -8.01 -11.17
CA GLY A 3 -27.48 -9.22 -11.02
C GLY A 3 -26.73 -10.34 -11.74
N SER A 4 -25.92 -11.06 -10.98
CA SER A 4 -25.31 -12.31 -11.43
C SER A 4 -26.12 -13.46 -10.86
N ASP A 5 -26.30 -14.52 -11.65
CA ASP A 5 -26.76 -15.82 -11.15
C ASP A 5 -25.59 -16.62 -10.54
N ASP A 6 -24.36 -16.08 -10.61
CA ASP A 6 -23.15 -16.68 -10.04
C ASP A 6 -23.07 -16.46 -8.53
N ASP A 7 -22.54 -17.46 -7.84
CA ASP A 7 -22.22 -17.37 -6.41
C ASP A 7 -21.11 -16.35 -6.15
N ASP A 8 -21.19 -15.67 -5.00
CA ASP A 8 -20.11 -14.81 -4.52
C ASP A 8 -18.81 -15.60 -4.35
N VAL A 9 -17.70 -15.04 -4.83
CA VAL A 9 -16.37 -15.65 -4.70
C VAL A 9 -15.65 -15.09 -3.47
N LEU A 10 -15.25 -15.98 -2.56
CA LEU A 10 -14.41 -15.63 -1.42
C LEU A 10 -12.98 -15.31 -1.88
N LEU A 11 -12.56 -14.05 -1.75
CA LEU A 11 -11.20 -13.61 -2.09
C LEU A 11 -10.22 -13.68 -0.92
N LEU A 12 -10.70 -13.36 0.30
CA LEU A 12 -9.89 -13.35 1.52
C LEU A 12 -10.76 -13.80 2.70
N ASN A 13 -10.21 -14.68 3.53
CA ASN A 13 -10.76 -15.02 4.84
C ASN A 13 -9.70 -14.76 5.91
N GLU A 14 -9.98 -13.83 6.82
CA GLU A 14 -9.14 -13.53 7.97
C GLU A 14 -9.86 -14.00 9.25
N PRO A 15 -9.47 -15.14 9.83
CA PRO A 15 -10.15 -15.71 10.99
C PRO A 15 -9.76 -15.06 12.32
N ASN A 16 -8.70 -14.25 12.37
CA ASN A 16 -8.26 -13.60 13.60
C ASN A 16 -9.12 -12.37 13.93
N GLU A 17 -9.86 -12.43 15.04
CA GLU A 17 -10.74 -11.35 15.51
C GLU A 17 -10.04 -10.02 15.81
N ASN A 18 -8.71 -10.03 16.00
CA ASN A 18 -7.91 -8.83 16.25
C ASN A 18 -7.32 -8.23 14.96
N VAL A 19 -7.67 -8.78 13.79
CA VAL A 19 -7.27 -8.29 12.48
C VAL A 19 -8.48 -7.72 11.77
N TYR A 20 -8.30 -6.55 11.20
CA TYR A 20 -9.30 -5.81 10.46
C TYR A 20 -8.96 -5.84 8.98
N VAL A 21 -10.01 -5.94 8.16
CA VAL A 21 -9.91 -5.89 6.70
C VAL A 21 -10.63 -4.64 6.19
N SER A 22 -9.97 -3.86 5.35
CA SER A 22 -10.56 -2.69 4.68
C SER A 22 -10.28 -2.74 3.19
N ILE A 23 -11.30 -2.44 2.37
CA ILE A 23 -11.18 -2.42 0.91
C ILE A 23 -11.46 -1.00 0.42
N ARG A 24 -10.61 -0.48 -0.48
CA ARG A 24 -10.78 0.84 -1.11
C ARG A 24 -10.31 0.83 -2.54
N ASN A 25 -11.02 1.50 -3.44
CA ASN A 25 -10.52 1.73 -4.79
C ASN A 25 -9.35 2.71 -4.77
N THR A 26 -8.41 2.50 -5.69
CA THR A 26 -7.40 3.50 -6.02
C THR A 26 -8.05 4.69 -6.73
N LYS A 27 -7.39 5.84 -6.71
CA LYS A 27 -7.90 7.09 -7.28
C LYS A 27 -8.28 6.96 -8.75
N ASP A 28 -7.53 6.18 -9.52
CA ASP A 28 -7.78 5.91 -10.93
C ASP A 28 -8.66 4.68 -11.19
N PHE A 29 -9.18 4.03 -10.14
CA PHE A 29 -10.03 2.84 -10.19
C PHE A 29 -9.39 1.62 -10.89
N CYS A 30 -8.11 1.68 -11.23
CA CYS A 30 -7.39 0.55 -11.83
C CYS A 30 -7.24 -0.62 -10.85
N PHE A 31 -7.19 -0.33 -9.54
CA PHE A 31 -7.05 -1.36 -8.52
C PHE A 31 -8.01 -1.12 -7.36
N ALA A 32 -8.34 -2.19 -6.65
CA ALA A 32 -8.80 -2.13 -5.27
C ALA A 32 -7.65 -2.51 -4.34
N THR A 33 -7.40 -1.66 -3.35
CA THR A 33 -6.52 -1.96 -2.22
C THR A 33 -7.26 -2.78 -1.18
N VAL A 34 -6.62 -3.82 -0.65
CA VAL A 34 -7.08 -4.60 0.50
C VAL A 34 -6.07 -4.42 1.62
N TYR A 35 -6.47 -3.71 2.67
CA TYR A 35 -5.70 -3.55 3.89
C TYR A 35 -6.06 -4.66 4.85
N VAL A 36 -5.06 -5.37 5.35
CA VAL A 36 -5.18 -6.35 6.43
C VAL A 36 -4.29 -5.88 7.57
N PHE A 37 -4.89 -5.45 8.68
CA PHE A 37 -4.14 -4.75 9.73
C PHE A 37 -4.66 -5.06 11.14
N SER A 38 -3.75 -4.98 12.11
CA SER A 38 -4.04 -5.00 13.54
C SER A 38 -3.46 -3.75 14.20
N THR A 39 -3.46 -3.69 15.53
CA THR A 39 -2.72 -2.64 16.28
C THR A 39 -1.20 -2.78 16.17
N THR A 40 -0.68 -3.88 15.62
CA THR A 40 0.76 -4.19 15.62
C THR A 40 1.31 -4.54 14.25
N ALA A 41 0.48 -4.77 13.23
CA ALA A 41 0.93 -5.17 11.90
C ALA A 41 0.04 -4.59 10.81
N SER A 42 0.61 -4.35 9.62
CA SER A 42 -0.14 -3.93 8.46
C SER A 42 0.37 -4.59 7.17
N LYS A 43 -0.55 -5.09 6.36
CA LYS A 43 -0.32 -5.60 5.00
C LYS A 43 -1.26 -4.92 4.04
N VAL A 44 -0.78 -4.67 2.83
CA VAL A 44 -1.60 -4.10 1.76
C VAL A 44 -1.45 -4.93 0.50
N PHE A 45 -2.58 -5.31 -0.06
CA PHE A 45 -2.68 -6.02 -1.33
C PHE A 45 -3.38 -5.17 -2.39
N LEU A 46 -3.12 -5.46 -3.66
CA LEU A 46 -3.89 -4.96 -4.81
C LEU A 46 -4.69 -6.09 -5.45
N ILE A 47 -5.92 -5.77 -5.84
CA ILE A 47 -6.76 -6.53 -6.75
C ILE A 47 -6.84 -5.72 -8.04
N ASP A 48 -6.54 -6.34 -9.18
CA ASP A 48 -6.74 -5.73 -10.50
C ASP A 48 -8.25 -5.58 -10.77
N SER A 49 -8.73 -4.35 -10.90
CA SER A 49 -10.15 -4.08 -11.17
C SER A 49 -10.60 -4.61 -12.53
N ALA A 50 -9.69 -4.79 -13.50
CA ALA A 50 -9.99 -5.38 -14.80
C ALA A 50 -10.06 -6.90 -14.76
N ASN A 51 -9.45 -7.53 -13.75
CA ASN A 51 -9.45 -8.98 -13.56
C ASN A 51 -9.45 -9.36 -12.07
N PRO A 52 -10.54 -9.10 -11.34
CA PRO A 52 -10.56 -9.22 -9.87
C PRO A 52 -10.35 -10.65 -9.36
N LEU A 53 -10.54 -11.66 -10.22
CA LEU A 53 -10.36 -13.08 -9.91
C LEU A 53 -8.93 -13.58 -10.19
N SER A 54 -8.01 -12.74 -10.68
CA SER A 54 -6.59 -13.12 -10.85
C SER A 54 -5.85 -13.28 -9.52
N GLY A 55 -6.51 -12.99 -8.40
CA GLY A 55 -5.93 -13.01 -7.06
C GLY A 55 -5.37 -11.66 -6.63
N MET A 56 -4.85 -11.65 -5.41
CA MET A 56 -4.32 -10.47 -4.74
C MET A 56 -2.80 -10.40 -4.84
N THR A 57 -2.24 -9.23 -5.14
CA THR A 57 -0.80 -8.99 -5.16
C THR A 57 -0.38 -8.23 -3.90
N LEU A 58 0.51 -8.80 -3.09
CA LEU A 58 1.10 -8.10 -1.94
C LEU A 58 1.96 -6.94 -2.45
N VAL A 59 1.74 -5.74 -1.92
CA VAL A 59 2.51 -4.53 -2.27
C VAL A 59 3.21 -3.88 -1.08
N TRP A 60 2.77 -4.19 0.14
CA TRP A 60 3.42 -3.76 1.36
C TRP A 60 3.20 -4.76 2.50
N GLU A 61 4.24 -5.06 3.24
CA GLU A 61 4.22 -5.73 4.55
C GLU A 61 5.11 -4.92 5.48
N GLY A 62 4.48 -4.23 6.45
CA GLY A 62 5.19 -3.33 7.35
C GLY A 62 5.86 -4.05 8.50
N ASP A 63 6.92 -3.43 9.02
CA ASP A 63 7.47 -3.77 10.33
C ASP A 63 6.41 -3.59 11.44
N PRO A 64 6.61 -4.18 12.63
CA PRO A 64 5.68 -4.02 13.74
C PRO A 64 5.39 -2.56 14.06
N PHE A 65 4.12 -2.25 14.29
CA PHE A 65 3.58 -0.92 14.62
C PHE A 65 3.72 0.14 13.53
N VAL A 66 4.16 -0.25 12.33
CA VAL A 66 4.20 0.64 11.16
C VAL A 66 2.87 0.54 10.41
N HIS A 67 2.32 1.69 10.08
CA HIS A 67 1.12 1.79 9.26
C HIS A 67 1.43 2.50 7.94
N CYS A 68 0.60 2.21 6.94
CA CYS A 68 0.72 2.88 5.67
C CYS A 68 -0.61 3.04 4.96
N ILE A 69 -0.59 3.92 3.96
CA ILE A 69 -1.60 4.03 2.91
C ILE A 69 -0.87 3.81 1.59
N VAL A 70 -1.39 2.90 0.77
CA VAL A 70 -0.97 2.69 -0.61
C VAL A 70 -2.02 3.26 -1.54
N GLU A 71 -1.57 4.01 -2.54
CA GLU A 71 -2.38 4.56 -3.62
C GLU A 71 -1.75 4.23 -4.97
N HIS A 72 -2.56 4.07 -6.01
CA HIS A 72 -2.10 3.91 -7.38
C HIS A 72 -2.53 5.09 -8.24
N HIS A 73 -1.60 5.61 -9.03
CA HIS A 73 -1.92 6.56 -10.08
C HIS A 73 -0.92 6.50 -11.24
N GLN A 74 -1.41 6.34 -12.46
CA GLN A 74 -0.63 6.46 -13.70
C GLN A 74 0.61 5.54 -13.75
N GLY A 75 0.45 4.26 -13.33
CA GLY A 75 1.52 3.26 -13.38
C GLY A 75 2.51 3.31 -12.21
N TYR A 76 2.24 4.14 -11.20
CA TYR A 76 3.03 4.23 -9.99
C TYR A 76 2.19 3.91 -8.75
N LEU A 77 2.84 3.24 -7.80
CA LEU A 77 2.37 3.13 -6.43
C LEU A 77 3.01 4.23 -5.59
N TYR A 78 2.19 4.83 -4.74
CA TYR A 78 2.58 5.80 -3.74
C TYR A 78 2.30 5.22 -2.37
N LEU A 79 3.31 5.22 -1.51
CA LEU A 79 3.24 4.70 -0.15
C LEU A 79 3.45 5.85 0.82
N PHE A 80 2.42 6.17 1.60
CA PHE A 80 2.50 7.10 2.71
C PHE A 80 2.67 6.32 4.01
N THR A 81 3.80 6.46 4.70
CA THR A 81 4.15 5.63 5.85
C THR A 81 5.05 6.36 6.84
N ASP A 82 5.10 5.86 8.07
CA ASP A 82 6.04 6.20 9.13
C ASP A 82 7.10 5.08 9.37
N ALA A 83 7.27 4.17 8.40
CA ALA A 83 8.28 3.12 8.46
C ALA A 83 9.69 3.67 8.70
N ALA A 84 10.52 2.93 9.44
CA ALA A 84 11.89 3.33 9.72
C ALA A 84 12.69 3.56 8.42
N ARG A 85 13.29 4.76 8.28
CA ARG A 85 14.07 5.11 7.09
C ARG A 85 15.52 4.69 7.29
N GLY A 86 15.97 3.69 6.53
CA GLY A 86 17.31 3.12 6.71
C GLY A 86 17.52 2.49 8.10
N GLY A 87 16.45 1.96 8.69
CA GLY A 87 16.47 1.37 10.04
C GLY A 87 16.42 2.38 11.18
N GLN A 88 16.30 3.68 10.90
CA GLN A 88 16.09 4.71 11.92
C GLN A 88 14.60 5.06 12.02
N PRO A 89 14.01 5.09 13.23
CA PRO A 89 12.67 5.58 13.44
C PRO A 89 12.50 7.00 12.89
N THR A 90 11.30 7.31 12.40
CA THR A 90 10.94 8.65 11.93
C THR A 90 9.86 9.24 12.84
N ASP A 91 9.96 10.54 13.10
CA ASP A 91 8.93 11.27 13.86
C ASP A 91 7.75 11.72 12.97
N ASN A 92 7.89 11.56 11.64
CA ASN A 92 6.93 12.04 10.65
C ASN A 92 6.64 10.98 9.60
N HIS A 93 5.45 11.08 9.00
CA HIS A 93 5.11 10.31 7.82
C HIS A 93 5.76 10.91 6.57
N TYR A 94 6.09 10.07 5.60
CA TYR A 94 6.68 10.46 4.33
C TYR A 94 6.09 9.65 3.17
N ILE A 95 6.33 10.12 1.95
CA ILE A 95 5.84 9.50 0.73
C ILE A 95 7.00 8.84 -0.02
N LEU A 96 6.81 7.58 -0.35
CA LEU A 96 7.62 6.80 -1.25
C LEU A 96 6.86 6.54 -2.56
N ARG A 97 7.59 6.32 -3.65
CA ARG A 97 7.02 5.96 -4.95
C ARG A 97 7.75 4.75 -5.52
N SER A 98 7.03 3.88 -6.19
CA SER A 98 7.59 2.80 -7.02
C SER A 98 6.79 2.64 -8.30
N SER A 99 7.44 2.27 -9.42
CA SER A 99 6.73 1.79 -10.61
C SER A 99 5.97 0.50 -10.29
N LEU A 100 4.75 0.35 -10.82
CA LEU A 100 3.93 -0.85 -10.67
C LEU A 100 4.55 -2.06 -11.38
N ASP A 101 5.25 -1.85 -12.49
CA ASP A 101 5.81 -2.88 -13.37
C ASP A 101 6.91 -3.73 -12.72
N VAL A 102 7.36 -3.33 -11.53
CA VAL A 102 8.37 -4.04 -10.75
C VAL A 102 7.69 -5.04 -9.82
N ALA A 103 8.14 -6.30 -9.86
CA ALA A 103 7.68 -7.35 -8.94
C ALA A 103 7.92 -6.95 -7.48
N PHE A 104 7.06 -7.41 -6.56
CA PHE A 104 7.11 -7.03 -5.14
C PHE A 104 8.48 -7.28 -4.49
N ASP A 105 9.08 -8.44 -4.74
CA ASP A 105 10.41 -8.84 -4.21
C ASP A 105 11.56 -7.98 -4.75
N LYS A 106 11.33 -7.25 -5.86
CA LYS A 106 12.30 -6.38 -6.52
C LYS A 106 11.93 -4.90 -6.40
N ARG A 107 10.85 -4.60 -5.69
CA ARG A 107 10.28 -3.25 -5.62
C ARG A 107 11.25 -2.32 -4.91
N ILE A 108 11.64 -1.24 -5.58
CA ILE A 108 12.46 -0.17 -5.00
C ILE A 108 11.56 1.01 -4.70
N TRP A 109 11.53 1.41 -3.44
CA TRP A 109 10.79 2.57 -2.98
C TRP A 109 11.69 3.81 -2.97
N GLU A 110 11.35 4.78 -3.82
CA GLU A 110 12.08 6.04 -3.95
C GLU A 110 11.39 7.13 -3.12
N GLY A 111 12.15 7.92 -2.35
CA GLY A 111 11.61 9.10 -1.69
C GLY A 111 11.02 10.08 -2.69
N SER A 112 9.82 10.63 -2.43
CA SER A 112 9.32 11.74 -3.22
C SER A 112 10.21 12.96 -2.97
N GLY A 113 11.15 13.21 -3.86
CA GLY A 113 12.12 14.27 -3.71
C GLY A 113 11.47 15.65 -3.62
N ARG A 114 11.50 16.24 -2.43
CA ARG A 114 12.02 17.60 -2.28
C ARG A 114 13.10 17.49 -1.22
N ALA A 115 14.36 17.55 -1.64
CA ALA A 115 15.40 17.96 -0.72
C ALA A 115 14.91 19.30 -0.15
N LEU A 116 14.59 19.33 1.14
CA LEU A 116 14.59 20.61 1.85
C LEU A 116 16.04 21.07 1.71
N SER A 117 16.24 22.07 0.86
CA SER A 117 17.51 22.77 0.75
C SER A 117 17.98 23.05 2.18
N GLU A 118 19.18 22.58 2.51
CA GLU A 118 19.90 23.05 3.69
C GLU A 118 19.80 24.58 3.66
N SER A 119 19.16 25.15 4.67
CA SER A 119 19.25 26.59 4.90
C SER A 119 20.71 26.85 5.19
N ASP A 120 21.33 27.57 4.27
CA ASP A 120 22.67 28.11 4.36
C ASP A 120 22.72 29.01 5.60
N ASP A 121 23.15 28.45 6.73
CA ASP A 121 23.63 29.21 7.88
C ASP A 121 25.00 29.77 7.51
N GLY A 122 24.98 30.83 6.69
CA GLY A 122 26.11 31.70 6.41
C GLY A 122 26.07 32.92 7.35
N GLU A 123 27.17 33.08 8.08
CA GLU A 123 27.50 34.11 9.09
C GLU A 123 27.04 35.56 8.80
#